data_AF-A0AAW9NSC2-F1
#
_entry.id   AF-A0AAW9NSC2-F1
#
_cell.length_a   1.000
_cell.length_b   1.000
_cell.length_c   1.000
_cell.angle_alpha   90.00
_cell.angle_beta   90.00
_cell.angle_gamma   90.00
#
_symmetry.space_group_name_H-M   'P 1'
#
loop_
_entity.id
_entity.type
_entity.pdbx_description
1 polymer ?
#
loop_
_entity_poly.entity_id
_entity_poly.type
_entity_poly.pdbx_seq_one_letter_code
_entity_poly.pdbx_strand_id
1 'polypeptide(L)'
;MKQFANKLQNHVRDFHIAFNHPAPEQLVPMERERAINRSVWTAEEAIEFIAASCSTKEEFMESYERFLTGMQKAYEKSLNGEFPQTTEEKVIAQADALADQLYFSFGSAVEIGVDIEPVFDIVQGANMSKLFTDENGNKYAKCREDGKIIKSPDFYSPEPFIKEEVLKQMK
;
A
#
# COMPACT_ATOMS: atom_id res chain seq x y z
N MET A 1 -19.33 12.81 -3.23
CA MET A 1 -18.74 12.74 -4.59
C MET A 1 -17.39 12.05 -4.47
N LYS A 2 -17.02 11.18 -5.41
CA LYS A 2 -15.66 10.59 -5.44
C LYS A 2 -14.66 11.70 -5.74
N GLN A 3 -13.56 11.79 -4.99
CA GLN A 3 -12.53 12.81 -5.20
C GLN A 3 -11.65 12.45 -6.40
N PHE A 4 -11.34 11.16 -6.58
CA PHE A 4 -10.42 10.68 -7.62
C PHE A 4 -11.16 9.95 -8.75
N ALA A 5 -10.58 9.89 -9.94
CA ALA A 5 -11.11 9.09 -11.04
C ALA A 5 -10.88 7.58 -10.83
N ASN A 6 -9.74 7.22 -10.23
CA ASN A 6 -9.36 5.82 -10.00
C ASN A 6 -10.17 5.21 -8.84
N LYS A 7 -10.79 4.05 -9.07
CA LYS A 7 -11.61 3.35 -8.07
C LYS A 7 -10.78 2.93 -6.86
N LEU A 8 -9.63 2.28 -7.06
CA LEU A 8 -8.78 1.77 -5.99
C LEU A 8 -8.29 2.92 -5.09
N GLN A 9 -7.95 4.06 -5.68
CA GLN A 9 -7.55 5.26 -4.92
C GLN A 9 -8.69 5.80 -4.04
N ASN A 10 -9.94 5.77 -4.52
CA ASN A 10 -11.08 6.14 -3.68
C ASN A 10 -11.32 5.12 -2.57
N HIS A 11 -11.12 3.82 -2.80
CA HIS A 11 -11.19 2.81 -1.74
C HIS A 11 -10.17 3.09 -0.62
N VAL A 12 -8.92 3.41 -0.98
CA VAL A 12 -7.89 3.82 0.00
C VAL A 12 -8.28 5.12 0.70
N ARG A 13 -8.89 6.09 0.00
CA ARG A 13 -9.40 7.32 0.62
C ARG A 13 -10.47 7.02 1.66
N ASP A 14 -11.43 6.15 1.34
CA ASP A 14 -12.50 5.75 2.26
C ASP A 14 -11.92 5.09 3.51
N PHE A 15 -10.91 4.24 3.35
CA PHE A 15 -10.15 3.68 4.47
C PHE A 15 -9.44 4.78 5.27
N HIS A 16 -8.76 5.72 4.61
CA HIS A 16 -8.09 6.81 5.32
C HIS A 16 -9.08 7.64 6.16
N ILE A 17 -10.25 7.97 5.62
CA ILE A 17 -11.29 8.70 6.35
C ILE A 17 -11.80 7.89 7.54
N ALA A 18 -12.13 6.61 7.32
CA ALA A 18 -12.72 5.75 8.34
C ALA A 18 -11.77 5.46 9.52
N PHE A 19 -10.45 5.41 9.26
CA PHE A 19 -9.42 5.12 10.25
C PHE A 19 -8.59 6.35 10.66
N ASN A 20 -9.10 7.55 10.38
CA ASN A 20 -8.48 8.82 10.78
C ASN A 20 -7.01 8.98 10.32
N HIS A 21 -6.73 8.57 9.09
CA HIS A 21 -5.47 8.85 8.38
C HIS A 21 -5.61 10.10 7.49
N PRO A 22 -4.49 10.74 7.10
CA PRO A 22 -4.52 11.92 6.24
C PRO A 22 -5.23 11.67 4.90
N ALA A 23 -6.27 12.46 4.60
CA ALA A 23 -7.05 12.39 3.36
C ALA A 23 -7.40 13.81 2.87
N PRO A 24 -6.41 14.59 2.39
CA PRO A 24 -6.62 15.99 2.00
C PRO A 24 -7.57 16.11 0.80
N GLU A 25 -8.34 17.19 0.74
CA GLU A 25 -9.22 17.52 -0.40
C GLU A 25 -8.48 18.21 -1.55
N GLN A 26 -7.31 18.79 -1.25
CA GLN A 26 -6.46 19.51 -2.19
C GLN A 26 -5.04 18.94 -2.20
N LEU A 27 -4.26 19.30 -3.22
CA LEU A 27 -2.86 18.89 -3.33
C LEU A 27 -2.03 19.48 -2.19
N VAL A 28 -1.35 18.62 -1.45
CA VAL A 28 -0.42 18.98 -0.38
C VAL A 28 0.77 18.02 -0.43
N PRO A 29 2.01 18.50 -0.26
CA PRO A 29 3.15 17.60 -0.21
C PRO A 29 3.07 16.77 1.06
N MET A 30 3.44 15.51 0.95
CA MET A 30 3.59 14.65 2.11
C MET A 30 4.80 15.11 2.92
N GLU A 31 4.60 15.31 4.21
CA GLU A 31 5.68 15.59 5.15
C GLU A 31 6.70 14.45 5.17
N ARG A 32 7.98 14.80 5.34
CA ARG A 32 9.11 13.87 5.19
C ARG A 32 8.95 12.62 6.07
N GLU A 33 8.58 12.80 7.33
CA GLU A 33 8.43 11.67 8.27
C GLU A 33 7.28 10.74 7.84
N ARG A 34 6.20 11.30 7.31
CA ARG A 34 5.09 10.50 6.79
C ARG A 34 5.48 9.78 5.50
N ALA A 35 6.26 10.42 4.63
CA ALA A 35 6.79 9.82 3.42
C ALA A 35 7.69 8.62 3.76
N ILE A 36 8.59 8.75 4.75
CA ILE A 36 9.44 7.66 5.23
C ILE A 36 8.60 6.49 5.73
N ASN A 37 7.64 6.74 6.62
CA ASN A 37 6.78 5.69 7.17
C ASN A 37 6.01 4.94 6.06
N ARG A 38 5.46 5.66 5.08
CA ARG A 38 4.77 5.02 3.95
C ARG A 38 5.71 4.23 3.06
N SER A 39 6.92 4.73 2.80
CA SER A 39 7.93 4.00 2.03
C SER A 39 8.36 2.71 2.72
N VAL A 40 8.46 2.70 4.05
CA VAL A 40 8.75 1.48 4.82
C VAL A 40 7.63 0.46 4.65
N TRP A 41 6.36 0.85 4.84
CA TRP A 41 5.23 -0.07 4.66
C TRP A 41 5.14 -0.62 3.23
N THR A 42 5.38 0.22 2.22
CA THR A 42 5.45 -0.25 0.82
C THR A 42 6.61 -1.22 0.60
N ALA A 43 7.77 -0.98 1.22
CA ALA A 43 8.94 -1.85 1.10
C ALA A 43 8.78 -3.18 1.83
N GLU A 44 8.03 -3.22 2.94
CA GLU A 44 7.67 -4.47 3.64
C GLU A 44 6.93 -5.42 2.69
N GLU A 45 5.93 -4.93 1.96
CA GLU A 45 5.19 -5.72 0.95
C GLU A 45 6.11 -6.17 -0.21
N ALA A 46 7.08 -5.35 -0.61
CA ALA A 46 8.08 -5.75 -1.61
C ALA A 46 8.98 -6.90 -1.11
N ILE A 47 9.33 -6.89 0.18
CA ILE A 47 10.09 -7.97 0.82
C ILE A 47 9.23 -9.24 0.91
N GLU A 48 7.94 -9.13 1.23
CA GLU A 48 7.00 -10.25 1.22
C GLU A 48 6.85 -10.84 -0.19
N PHE A 49 6.79 -10.00 -1.23
CA PHE A 49 6.77 -10.45 -2.63
C PHE A 49 8.05 -11.22 -3.02
N ILE A 50 9.22 -10.75 -2.59
CA ILE A 50 10.49 -11.48 -2.79
C ILE A 50 10.43 -12.83 -2.07
N ALA A 51 10.00 -12.85 -0.81
CA ALA A 51 9.88 -14.10 -0.04
C ALA A 51 8.93 -15.10 -0.70
N ALA A 52 7.79 -14.64 -1.22
CA ALA A 52 6.84 -15.45 -1.96
C ALA A 52 7.38 -15.98 -3.31
N SER A 53 8.46 -15.37 -3.83
CA SER A 53 9.13 -15.77 -5.07
C SER A 53 10.27 -16.79 -4.84
N CYS A 54 10.58 -17.13 -3.59
CA CYS A 54 11.65 -18.05 -3.23
C CYS A 54 11.11 -19.39 -2.72
N SER A 55 11.87 -20.47 -2.91
CA SER A 55 11.53 -21.81 -2.42
C SER A 55 12.32 -22.21 -1.17
N THR A 56 13.45 -21.55 -0.90
CA THR A 56 14.33 -21.83 0.23
C THR A 56 14.76 -20.56 0.98
N LYS A 57 15.26 -20.73 2.20
CA LYS A 57 15.78 -19.62 3.00
C LYS A 57 17.03 -19.02 2.35
N GLU A 58 17.87 -19.86 1.75
CA GLU A 58 19.10 -19.47 1.08
C GLU A 58 18.81 -18.60 -0.14
N GLU A 59 17.84 -18.99 -0.98
CA GLU A 59 17.38 -18.17 -2.12
C GLU A 59 16.81 -16.82 -1.67
N PHE A 60 16.04 -16.80 -0.56
CA PHE A 60 15.51 -15.56 -0.02
C PHE A 60 16.62 -14.62 0.49
N MET A 61 17.63 -15.16 1.19
CA MET A 61 18.77 -14.37 1.67
C MET A 61 19.54 -13.74 0.51
N GLU A 62 19.86 -14.52 -0.53
CA GLU A 62 20.54 -14.00 -1.74
C GLU A 62 19.70 -12.94 -2.45
N SER A 63 18.39 -13.18 -2.60
CA SER A 63 17.47 -12.23 -3.25
C SER A 63 17.34 -10.93 -2.46
N TYR A 64 17.31 -11.02 -1.13
CA TYR A 64 17.27 -9.85 -0.24
C TYR A 64 18.56 -9.02 -0.30
N GLU A 65 19.73 -9.67 -0.33
CA GLU A 65 21.02 -8.95 -0.52
C GLU A 65 21.07 -8.22 -1.87
N ARG A 66 20.56 -8.87 -2.94
CA ARG A 66 20.43 -8.22 -4.25
C ARG A 66 19.47 -7.04 -4.22
N PHE A 67 18.34 -7.16 -3.51
CA PHE A 67 17.41 -6.06 -3.29
C PHE A 67 18.08 -4.87 -2.60
N LEU A 68 18.79 -5.11 -1.48
CA LEU A 68 19.54 -4.07 -0.77
C LEU A 68 20.60 -3.40 -1.65
N THR A 69 21.29 -4.17 -2.49
CA THR A 69 22.26 -3.63 -3.45
C THR A 69 21.59 -2.69 -4.47
N GLY A 70 20.39 -3.05 -4.96
CA GLY A 70 19.60 -2.18 -5.84
C GLY A 70 19.17 -0.89 -5.15
N MET A 71 18.68 -0.99 -3.91
CA MET A 71 18.28 0.16 -3.10
C MET A 71 19.47 1.10 -2.80
N GLN A 72 20.64 0.53 -2.49
CA GLN A 72 21.86 1.31 -2.28
C GLN A 72 22.26 2.10 -3.53
N LYS A 73 22.18 1.50 -4.72
CA LYS A 73 22.42 2.20 -5.99
C LYS A 73 21.41 3.33 -6.24
N ALA A 74 20.13 3.10 -5.94
CA ALA A 74 19.09 4.13 -6.07
C ALA A 74 19.32 5.29 -5.09
N TYR A 75 19.76 5.00 -3.86
CA TYR A 75 20.17 6.00 -2.89
C TYR A 75 21.35 6.85 -3.39
N GLU A 76 22.42 6.21 -3.89
CA GLU A 76 23.59 6.91 -4.44
C GLU A 76 23.23 7.79 -5.65
N LYS A 77 22.35 7.30 -6.53
CA LYS A 77 21.83 8.11 -7.65
C LYS A 77 21.08 9.33 -7.13
N SER A 78 20.24 9.16 -6.11
CA SER A 78 19.42 10.24 -5.54
C SER A 78 20.28 11.30 -4.84
N LEU A 79 21.39 10.92 -4.20
CA LEU A 79 22.35 11.87 -3.62
C LEU A 79 22.98 12.81 -4.63
N ASN A 80 23.14 12.35 -5.88
CA ASN A 80 23.70 13.15 -6.98
C ASN A 80 22.64 13.95 -7.74
N GLY A 81 21.35 13.79 -7.40
CA GLY A 81 20.24 14.51 -8.00
C GLY A 81 19.93 15.83 -7.29
N GLU A 82 19.10 16.66 -7.92
CA GLU A 82 18.56 17.86 -7.29
C GLU A 82 17.35 17.52 -6.42
N PHE A 83 17.26 18.15 -5.25
CA PHE A 83 16.12 18.02 -4.36
C PHE A 83 15.09 19.12 -4.66
N PRO A 84 13.78 18.81 -4.62
CA PRO A 84 12.74 19.83 -4.78
C PRO A 84 12.78 20.84 -3.63
N GLN A 85 12.78 22.12 -3.97
CA GLN A 85 12.93 23.23 -3.02
C GLN A 85 11.58 23.84 -2.63
N THR A 86 10.63 23.87 -3.57
CA THR A 86 9.30 24.46 -3.33
C THR A 86 8.23 23.43 -2.97
N THR A 87 7.11 23.89 -2.42
CA THR A 87 5.92 23.04 -2.15
C THR A 87 5.40 22.38 -3.43
N GLU A 88 5.36 23.12 -4.53
CA GLU A 88 4.89 22.63 -5.83
C GLU A 88 5.81 21.55 -6.39
N GLU A 89 7.12 21.81 -6.42
CA GLU A 89 8.12 20.84 -6.87
C GLU A 89 8.08 19.55 -6.03
N LYS A 90 7.85 19.66 -4.71
CA LYS A 90 7.73 18.50 -3.83
C LYS A 90 6.50 17.65 -4.16
N VAL A 91 5.34 18.27 -4.36
CA VAL A 91 4.12 17.53 -4.74
C VAL A 91 4.31 16.85 -6.10
N ILE A 92 4.90 17.55 -7.07
CA ILE A 92 5.17 17.01 -8.41
C ILE A 92 6.09 15.81 -8.31
N ALA A 93 7.25 15.94 -7.65
CA ALA A 93 8.22 14.86 -7.51
C ALA A 93 7.67 13.66 -6.73
N GLN A 94 6.84 13.89 -5.70
CA GLN A 94 6.18 12.82 -4.96
C GLN A 94 5.12 12.10 -5.81
N ALA A 95 4.36 12.83 -6.61
CA ALA A 95 3.37 12.25 -7.50
C ALA A 95 4.02 11.39 -8.60
N ASP A 96 5.13 11.86 -9.18
CA ASP A 96 5.94 11.13 -10.16
C ASP A 96 6.45 9.80 -9.59
N ALA A 97 7.11 9.83 -8.42
CA ALA A 97 7.60 8.63 -7.76
C ALA A 97 6.48 7.63 -7.38
N LEU A 98 5.32 8.13 -6.92
CA LEU A 98 4.17 7.27 -6.62
C LEU A 98 3.57 6.64 -7.89
N ALA A 99 3.56 7.36 -9.01
CA ALA A 99 3.10 6.84 -10.29
C ALA A 99 4.02 5.71 -10.78
N ASP A 100 5.34 5.88 -10.68
CA ASP A 100 6.32 4.83 -11.02
C ASP A 100 6.14 3.58 -10.15
N GLN A 101 5.94 3.76 -8.85
CA GLN A 101 5.66 2.64 -7.94
C GLN A 101 4.41 1.87 -8.36
N LEU A 102 3.30 2.57 -8.65
CA LEU A 102 2.08 1.95 -9.14
C LEU A 102 2.30 1.24 -10.48
N TYR A 103 3.07 1.84 -11.39
CA TYR A 103 3.38 1.26 -12.69
C TYR A 103 4.09 -0.10 -12.54
N PHE A 104 5.09 -0.18 -11.67
CA PHE A 104 5.76 -1.45 -11.39
C PHE A 104 4.86 -2.45 -10.65
N SER A 105 4.04 -2.02 -9.68
CA SER A 105 3.09 -2.92 -9.01
C SER A 105 2.06 -3.51 -9.97
N PHE A 106 1.49 -2.71 -10.87
CA PHE A 106 0.61 -3.21 -11.92
C PHE A 106 1.36 -4.08 -12.94
N GLY A 107 2.59 -3.71 -13.29
CA GLY A 107 3.47 -4.50 -14.14
C GLY A 107 3.71 -5.90 -13.57
N SER A 108 3.99 -6.02 -12.27
CA SER A 108 4.12 -7.31 -11.59
C SER A 108 2.83 -8.13 -11.66
N ALA A 109 1.66 -7.50 -11.46
CA ALA A 109 0.37 -8.17 -11.62
C ALA A 109 0.14 -8.67 -13.06
N VAL A 110 0.54 -7.89 -14.06
CA VAL A 110 0.54 -8.27 -15.48
C VAL A 110 1.44 -9.49 -15.72
N GLU A 111 2.65 -9.50 -15.17
CA GLU A 111 3.61 -10.59 -15.37
C GLU A 111 3.15 -11.92 -14.73
N ILE A 112 2.46 -11.87 -13.58
CA ILE A 112 1.85 -13.07 -12.98
C ILE A 112 0.45 -13.40 -13.54
N GLY A 113 -0.07 -12.57 -14.45
CA GLY A 113 -1.36 -12.78 -15.10
C GLY A 113 -2.59 -12.63 -14.18
N VAL A 114 -2.46 -11.92 -13.06
CA VAL A 114 -3.55 -11.73 -12.10
C VAL A 114 -4.28 -10.42 -12.38
N ASP A 115 -5.61 -10.49 -12.51
CA ASP A 115 -6.44 -9.30 -12.40
C ASP A 115 -6.46 -8.85 -10.95
N ILE A 116 -5.72 -7.78 -10.68
CA ILE A 116 -5.43 -7.30 -9.33
C ILE A 116 -6.60 -6.53 -8.71
N GLU A 117 -7.54 -5.99 -9.50
CA GLU A 117 -8.64 -5.20 -8.96
C GLU A 117 -9.59 -6.02 -8.05
N PRO A 118 -10.05 -7.22 -8.44
CA PRO A 118 -10.83 -8.09 -7.54
C PRO A 118 -10.09 -8.46 -6.25
N VAL A 119 -8.78 -8.72 -6.35
CA VAL A 119 -7.93 -9.00 -5.18
C VAL A 119 -7.85 -7.78 -4.25
N PHE A 120 -7.70 -6.59 -4.83
CA PHE A 120 -7.70 -5.33 -4.09
C PHE A 120 -9.03 -5.07 -3.41
N ASP A 121 -10.16 -5.36 -4.06
CA ASP A 121 -11.50 -5.21 -3.48
C ASP A 121 -11.69 -6.10 -2.24
N ILE A 122 -11.13 -7.32 -2.25
CA ILE A 122 -11.11 -8.22 -1.09
C ILE A 122 -10.32 -7.62 0.08
N VAL A 123 -9.12 -7.11 -0.21
CA VAL A 123 -8.26 -6.44 0.79
C VAL A 123 -8.96 -5.20 1.36
N GLN A 124 -9.57 -4.39 0.50
CA GLN A 124 -10.35 -3.23 0.94
C GLN A 124 -11.50 -3.64 1.86
N GLY A 125 -12.28 -4.65 1.48
CA GLY A 125 -13.38 -5.16 2.31
C GLY A 125 -12.89 -5.62 3.69
N ALA A 126 -11.82 -6.42 3.72
CA ALA A 126 -11.22 -6.88 4.97
C ALA A 126 -10.69 -5.73 5.83
N ASN A 127 -10.08 -4.70 5.22
CA ASN A 127 -9.63 -3.51 5.93
C ASN A 127 -10.80 -2.72 6.53
N MET A 128 -11.88 -2.52 5.78
CA MET A 128 -13.08 -1.84 6.28
C MET A 128 -13.83 -2.65 7.33
N SER A 129 -13.73 -3.99 7.31
CA SER A 129 -14.32 -4.87 8.34
C SER A 129 -13.72 -4.65 9.74
N LYS A 130 -12.54 -4.00 9.85
CA LYS A 130 -11.93 -3.63 11.14
C LYS A 130 -12.74 -2.59 11.93
N LEU A 131 -13.71 -1.91 11.30
CA LEU A 131 -14.57 -0.93 11.97
C LEU A 131 -15.52 -1.59 12.97
N PHE A 132 -15.67 -0.94 14.12
CA PHE A 132 -16.67 -1.29 15.12
C PHE A 132 -18.01 -0.66 14.76
N THR A 133 -19.11 -1.29 15.18
CA THR A 133 -20.46 -0.74 15.06
C THR A 133 -20.92 -0.32 16.45
N ASP A 134 -21.41 0.91 16.61
CA ASP A 134 -22.08 1.34 17.84
C ASP A 134 -23.54 0.84 17.90
N GLU A 135 -24.22 1.08 19.01
CA GLU A 135 -25.62 0.68 19.22
C GLU A 135 -26.62 1.33 18.24
N ASN A 136 -26.24 2.45 17.62
CA ASN A 136 -27.04 3.18 16.64
C ASN A 136 -26.72 2.77 15.19
N GLY A 137 -25.78 1.82 14.99
CA GLY A 137 -25.35 1.36 13.68
C GLY A 137 -24.20 2.16 13.05
N ASN A 138 -23.64 3.17 13.74
CA ASN A 138 -22.54 3.96 13.20
C ASN A 138 -21.23 3.18 13.27
N LYS A 139 -20.42 3.31 12.22
CA LYS A 139 -19.10 2.68 12.13
C LYS A 139 -18.00 3.60 12.65
N TYR A 140 -17.08 3.07 13.46
CA TYR A 140 -15.95 3.83 13.98
C TYR A 140 -14.70 2.95 14.14
N ALA A 141 -13.51 3.54 14.02
CA ALA A 141 -12.24 2.86 14.26
C ALA A 141 -11.86 2.91 15.75
N LYS A 142 -11.19 1.86 16.22
CA LYS A 142 -10.45 1.88 17.49
C LYS A 142 -8.97 1.69 17.20
N CYS A 143 -8.13 2.47 17.87
CA CYS A 143 -6.68 2.37 17.77
C CYS A 143 -6.09 2.16 19.17
N ARG A 144 -4.97 1.43 19.23
CA ARG A 144 -4.12 1.37 20.42
C ARG A 144 -3.35 2.69 20.58
N GLU A 145 -2.70 2.86 21.73
CA GLU A 145 -1.86 4.02 22.02
C GLU A 145 -0.70 4.19 21.01
N ASP A 146 -0.19 3.09 20.46
CA ASP A 146 0.84 3.08 19.41
C ASP A 146 0.30 3.36 18.00
N GLY A 147 -0.97 3.72 17.87
CA GLY A 147 -1.62 4.01 16.59
C GLY A 147 -2.05 2.76 15.80
N LYS A 148 -1.82 1.54 16.30
CA LYS A 148 -2.27 0.33 15.59
C LYS A 148 -3.79 0.21 15.63
N ILE A 149 -4.39 0.00 14.46
CA ILE A 149 -5.82 -0.28 14.30
C ILE A 149 -6.17 -1.60 14.98
N ILE A 150 -7.20 -1.56 15.83
CA ILE A 150 -7.77 -2.72 16.50
C ILE A 150 -8.82 -3.35 15.58
N LYS A 151 -8.80 -4.68 15.46
CA LYS A 151 -9.76 -5.45 14.67
C LYS A 151 -11.09 -5.56 15.44
N SER A 152 -12.21 -5.28 14.77
CA SER A 152 -13.54 -5.50 15.33
C SER A 152 -13.87 -7.01 15.45
N PRO A 153 -14.93 -7.40 16.18
CA PRO A 153 -15.45 -8.77 16.16
C PRO A 153 -15.92 -9.24 14.77
N ASP A 154 -16.29 -8.31 13.89
CA ASP A 154 -16.75 -8.59 12.53
C ASP A 154 -15.58 -8.72 11.52
N PHE A 155 -14.34 -8.51 11.98
CA PHE A 155 -13.16 -8.59 11.12
C PHE A 155 -12.99 -10.00 10.55
N TYR A 156 -12.72 -10.05 9.25
CA TYR A 156 -12.30 -11.26 8.55
C TYR A 156 -10.95 -11.07 7.89
N SER A 157 -10.13 -12.11 7.90
CA SER A 157 -8.83 -12.12 7.24
C SER A 157 -9.00 -12.26 5.72
N PRO A 158 -8.30 -11.48 4.88
CA PRO A 158 -8.50 -11.49 3.42
C PRO A 158 -7.92 -12.73 2.73
N GLU A 159 -6.92 -13.40 3.30
CA GLU A 159 -6.10 -14.43 2.65
C GLU A 159 -6.92 -15.61 2.09
N PRO A 160 -7.93 -16.15 2.81
CA PRO A 160 -8.78 -17.21 2.25
C PRO A 160 -9.56 -16.77 1.01
N PHE A 161 -10.04 -15.52 0.99
CA PHE A 161 -10.81 -14.96 -0.12
C PHE A 161 -9.91 -14.61 -1.31
N ILE A 162 -8.71 -14.07 -1.04
CA ILE A 162 -7.68 -13.85 -2.08
C ILE A 162 -7.35 -15.17 -2.76
N LYS A 163 -7.11 -16.22 -1.98
CA LYS A 163 -6.85 -17.56 -2.52
C LYS A 163 -8.00 -18.05 -3.40
N GLU A 164 -9.24 -17.89 -2.97
CA GLU A 164 -10.40 -18.29 -3.77
C GLU A 164 -10.48 -17.53 -5.10
N GLU A 165 -10.30 -16.21 -5.08
CA GLU A 165 -10.34 -15.38 -6.29
C GLU A 165 -9.19 -15.69 -7.24
N VAL A 166 -7.96 -15.84 -6.74
CA VAL A 166 -6.81 -16.23 -7.57
C VAL A 166 -7.02 -17.62 -8.19
N LEU A 167 -7.49 -18.62 -7.41
CA LEU A 167 -7.78 -19.96 -7.94
C LEU A 167 -8.91 -19.97 -8.98
N LYS A 168 -9.83 -19.01 -8.91
CA LYS A 168 -10.88 -18.80 -9.91
C LYS A 168 -10.30 -18.21 -11.20
N GLN A 169 -9.35 -17.27 -11.12
CA GLN A 169 -8.68 -16.70 -12.29
C GLN A 169 -7.73 -17.69 -13.00
N MET A 170 -7.24 -18.71 -12.29
CA MET A 170 -6.41 -19.78 -12.87
C MET A 170 -7.17 -20.76 -13.77
N LYS A 171 -8.51 -20.70 -13.82
CA LYS A 171 -9.36 -21.61 -14.60
C LYS A 171 -9.74 -21.00 -15.95
#